data_AF-A0A0N9HLC3-F1
#
_entry.id   AF-A0A0N9HLC3-F1
#
_cell.length_a   1.000
_cell.length_b   1.000
_cell.length_c   1.000
_cell.angle_alpha   90.00
_cell.angle_beta   90.00
_cell.angle_gamma   90.00
#
_symmetry.space_group_name_H-M   'P 1'
#
loop_
_entity.id
_entity.type
_entity.pdbx_description
1 polymer ?
#
loop_
_entity_poly.entity_id
_entity_poly.type
_entity_poly.pdbx_seq_one_letter_code
_entity_poly.pdbx_strand_id
1 'polypeptide(L)'
;MATPMRQIACETQRCLARLHLLLPPSPPSLAPPPPQPLALCTLDIQAQLAQLGCSTPTIETLVCLFERTQRSFRQACVDTHQRALVGLSGTCEDEGQYNAYAEAVTAAWVERYEKGLHRAKEEILAEVAVARDRASALLAGSEGRGNFSAEVVAVLERA
;
A
#
# COMPACT_ATOMS: atom_id res chain seq x y z
N MET A 1 -16.78 -4.29 -55.51
CA MET A 1 -15.36 -4.49 -55.83
C MET A 1 -14.59 -4.55 -54.52
N ALA A 2 -14.12 -5.73 -54.11
CA ALA A 2 -13.33 -5.86 -52.89
C ALA A 2 -11.96 -5.22 -53.14
N THR A 3 -11.58 -4.26 -52.29
CA THR A 3 -10.34 -3.51 -52.43
C THR A 3 -9.13 -4.45 -52.32
N PRO A 4 -8.05 -4.20 -53.08
CA PRO A 4 -6.85 -5.05 -53.10
C PRO A 4 -6.24 -5.28 -51.71
N MET A 5 -6.39 -4.32 -50.79
CA MET A 5 -6.01 -4.47 -49.38
C MET A 5 -6.71 -5.64 -48.68
N ARG A 6 -7.99 -5.91 -49.00
CA ARG A 6 -8.75 -7.00 -48.36
C ARG A 6 -8.25 -8.37 -48.83
N GLN A 7 -7.76 -8.47 -50.05
CA GLN A 7 -7.15 -9.70 -50.58
C GLN A 7 -5.80 -9.96 -49.92
N ILE A 8 -4.95 -8.93 -49.81
CA ILE A 8 -3.65 -9.03 -49.13
C ILE A 8 -3.83 -9.41 -47.64
N ALA A 9 -4.79 -8.81 -46.94
CA ALA A 9 -5.08 -9.15 -45.55
C ALA A 9 -5.55 -10.60 -45.38
N CYS A 10 -6.37 -11.11 -46.32
CA CYS A 10 -6.85 -12.48 -46.29
C CYS A 10 -5.72 -13.49 -46.58
N GLU A 11 -4.85 -13.19 -47.54
CA GLU A 11 -3.71 -14.06 -47.89
C GLU A 11 -2.65 -14.07 -46.79
N THR A 12 -2.36 -12.93 -46.17
CA THR A 12 -1.44 -12.85 -45.03
C THR A 12 -1.97 -13.64 -43.83
N GLN A 13 -3.26 -13.51 -43.48
CA GLN A 13 -3.87 -14.34 -42.43
C GLN A 13 -3.80 -15.84 -42.77
N ARG A 14 -4.02 -16.22 -44.02
CA ARG A 14 -3.94 -17.62 -44.47
C ARG A 14 -2.52 -18.18 -44.39
N CYS A 15 -1.50 -17.36 -44.71
CA CYS A 15 -0.09 -17.73 -44.54
C CYS A 15 0.29 -17.87 -43.05
N LEU A 16 -0.11 -16.93 -42.21
CA LEU A 16 0.14 -16.98 -40.76
C LEU A 16 -0.50 -18.21 -40.10
N ALA A 17 -1.72 -18.56 -40.50
CA ALA A 17 -2.39 -19.77 -40.01
C ALA A 17 -1.65 -21.06 -40.38
N ARG A 18 -0.97 -21.09 -41.53
CA ARG A 18 -0.13 -22.24 -41.94
C ARG A 18 1.19 -22.31 -41.20
N LEU A 19 1.79 -21.17 -40.86
CA LEU A 19 3.00 -21.12 -40.04
C LEU A 19 2.78 -21.69 -38.64
N HIS A 20 1.61 -21.46 -38.05
CA HIS A 20 1.23 -22.05 -36.76
C HIS A 20 1.22 -23.59 -36.77
N LEU A 21 1.07 -24.24 -37.93
CA LEU A 21 1.09 -25.70 -38.06
C LEU A 21 2.51 -26.29 -38.20
N LEU A 22 3.51 -25.44 -38.50
CA LEU A 22 4.91 -25.85 -38.66
C LEU A 22 5.76 -25.56 -37.42
N LEU A 23 5.23 -24.78 -36.49
CA LEU A 23 5.86 -24.53 -35.20
C LEU A 23 5.66 -25.76 -34.30
N PRO A 24 6.70 -26.18 -33.56
CA PRO A 24 6.54 -27.22 -32.55
C PRO A 24 5.45 -26.81 -31.55
N PRO A 25 4.65 -27.76 -31.05
CA PRO A 25 3.65 -27.45 -30.04
C PRO A 25 4.33 -26.76 -28.87
N SER A 26 3.82 -25.58 -28.49
CA SER A 26 4.32 -24.86 -27.32
C SER A 26 4.24 -25.81 -26.13
N PRO A 27 5.31 -25.92 -25.30
CA PRO A 27 5.26 -26.76 -24.12
C PRO A 27 4.05 -26.35 -23.26
N PRO A 28 3.40 -27.31 -22.58
CA PRO A 28 2.29 -27.00 -21.71
C PRO A 28 2.77 -26.00 -20.67
N SER A 29 2.20 -24.79 -20.71
CA SER A 29 2.38 -23.79 -19.67
C SER A 29 1.92 -24.44 -18.36
N LEU A 30 2.83 -24.57 -17.39
CA LEU A 30 2.48 -25.05 -16.05
C LEU A 30 1.31 -24.19 -15.57
N ALA A 31 0.19 -24.83 -15.24
CA ALA A 31 -0.95 -24.12 -14.69
C ALA A 31 -0.49 -23.48 -13.38
N PRO A 32 -0.64 -22.16 -13.19
CA PRO A 32 -0.18 -21.53 -11.97
C PRO A 32 -0.94 -22.15 -10.78
N PRO A 33 -0.23 -22.55 -9.71
CA PRO A 33 -0.88 -23.09 -8.54
C PRO A 33 -1.82 -22.04 -7.92
N PRO A 34 -2.87 -22.48 -7.21
CA PRO A 34 -3.80 -21.56 -6.56
C PRO A 34 -3.03 -20.65 -5.58
N PRO A 35 -3.36 -19.35 -5.51
CA PRO A 35 -2.63 -18.41 -4.67
C PRO A 35 -2.76 -18.81 -3.21
N GLN A 36 -1.63 -19.12 -2.57
CA GLN A 36 -1.60 -19.30 -1.13
C GLN A 36 -1.77 -17.94 -0.44
N PRO A 37 -2.59 -17.84 0.60
CA PRO A 37 -2.80 -16.57 1.30
C PRO A 37 -1.51 -16.13 1.99
N LEU A 38 -1.01 -14.94 1.65
CA LEU A 38 0.09 -14.31 2.38
C LEU A 38 -0.30 -14.08 3.84
N ALA A 39 0.46 -14.67 4.76
CA ALA A 39 0.33 -14.44 6.19
C ALA A 39 0.93 -13.07 6.56
N LEU A 40 0.15 -12.00 6.37
CA LEU A 40 0.55 -10.63 6.67
C LEU A 40 0.02 -10.21 8.04
N CYS A 41 0.89 -9.70 8.90
CA CYS A 41 0.55 -9.22 10.23
C CYS A 41 -0.18 -7.87 10.19
N THR A 42 -0.78 -7.48 11.32
CA THR A 42 -1.36 -6.13 11.51
C THR A 42 -0.80 -5.53 12.79
N LEU A 43 -0.52 -4.24 12.78
CA LEU A 43 -0.03 -3.53 13.95
C LEU A 43 -1.14 -2.71 14.59
N ASP A 44 -1.11 -2.65 15.91
CA ASP A 44 -1.88 -1.70 16.71
C ASP A 44 -0.95 -0.56 17.17
N ILE A 45 -1.49 0.66 17.14
CA ILE A 45 -0.84 1.89 17.58
C ILE A 45 -1.58 2.58 18.75
N GLN A 46 -2.72 2.05 19.19
CA GLN A 46 -3.59 2.67 20.19
C GLN A 46 -2.85 2.93 21.50
N ALA A 47 -2.12 1.93 22.00
CA ALA A 47 -1.36 2.05 23.25
C ALA A 47 -0.26 3.12 23.16
N GLN A 48 0.44 3.22 22.02
CA GLN A 48 1.50 4.23 21.82
C GLN A 48 0.91 5.64 21.72
N LEU A 49 -0.24 5.80 21.05
CA LEU A 49 -0.94 7.08 20.99
C LEU A 49 -1.44 7.53 22.37
N ALA A 50 -1.92 6.59 23.20
CA ALA A 50 -2.29 6.86 24.58
C ALA A 50 -1.08 7.32 25.42
N GLN A 51 0.09 6.70 25.24
CA GLN A 51 1.33 7.13 25.90
C GLN A 51 1.80 8.52 25.48
N LEU A 52 1.48 8.95 24.26
CA LEU A 52 1.75 10.32 23.80
C LEU A 52 0.79 11.36 24.40
N GLY A 53 -0.23 10.95 25.15
CA GLY A 53 -1.21 11.85 25.76
C GLY A 53 -2.31 12.32 24.80
N CYS A 54 -2.52 11.61 23.69
CA CYS A 54 -3.61 11.93 22.77
C CYS A 54 -4.97 11.74 23.46
N SER A 55 -5.93 12.60 23.12
CA SER A 55 -7.31 12.43 23.55
C SER A 55 -7.95 11.21 22.86
N THR A 56 -8.93 10.57 23.50
CA THR A 56 -9.67 9.43 22.92
C THR A 56 -10.16 9.65 21.48
N PRO A 57 -10.82 10.77 21.13
CA PRO A 57 -11.26 10.98 19.74
C PRO A 57 -10.09 11.13 18.75
N THR A 58 -8.96 11.70 19.20
CA THR A 58 -7.73 11.76 18.38
C THR A 58 -7.16 10.37 18.14
N ILE A 59 -7.12 9.54 19.19
CA ILE A 59 -6.65 8.14 19.11
C ILE A 59 -7.51 7.37 18.11
N GLU A 60 -8.83 7.42 18.24
CA GLU A 60 -9.77 6.72 17.33
C GLU A 60 -9.57 7.14 15.87
N THR A 61 -9.41 8.45 15.63
CA THR A 61 -9.20 8.98 14.27
C THR A 61 -7.87 8.48 13.68
N LEU A 62 -6.79 8.52 14.45
CA LEU A 62 -5.46 8.09 14.00
C LEU A 62 -5.38 6.57 13.81
N VAL A 63 -6.02 5.80 14.68
CA VAL A 63 -6.14 4.34 14.52
C VAL A 63 -6.89 4.00 13.24
N CYS A 64 -8.04 4.64 12.99
CA CYS A 64 -8.82 4.42 11.77
C CYS A 64 -8.02 4.80 10.50
N LEU A 65 -7.27 5.90 10.54
CA LEU A 65 -6.39 6.30 9.45
C LEU A 65 -5.28 5.26 9.22
N PHE A 66 -4.64 4.80 10.29
CA PHE A 66 -3.60 3.78 10.21
C PHE A 66 -4.15 2.46 9.67
N GLU A 67 -5.27 1.97 10.17
CA GLU A 67 -5.95 0.76 9.66
C GLU A 67 -6.28 0.85 8.17
N ARG A 68 -6.73 2.01 7.69
CA ARG A 68 -6.99 2.23 6.26
C ARG A 68 -5.69 2.11 5.45
N THR A 69 -4.61 2.69 5.94
CA THR A 69 -3.27 2.57 5.33
C THR A 69 -2.79 1.13 5.35
N GLN A 70 -2.95 0.41 6.46
CA GLN A 70 -2.61 -1.02 6.58
C GLN A 70 -3.37 -1.87 5.56
N ARG A 71 -4.67 -1.63 5.40
CA ARG A 71 -5.52 -2.34 4.44
C ARG A 71 -5.07 -2.08 3.00
N SER A 72 -4.83 -0.82 2.65
CA SER A 72 -4.35 -0.45 1.31
C SER A 72 -2.98 -1.06 1.01
N PHE A 73 -2.05 -1.02 1.98
CA PHE A 73 -0.72 -1.58 1.82
C PHE A 73 -0.75 -3.10 1.71
N ARG A 74 -1.59 -3.77 2.52
CA ARG A 74 -1.83 -5.21 2.44
C ARG A 74 -2.35 -5.62 1.07
N GLN A 75 -3.35 -4.91 0.56
CA GLN A 75 -3.92 -5.17 -0.76
C GLN A 75 -2.87 -5.02 -1.86
N ALA A 76 -2.11 -3.92 -1.86
CA ALA A 76 -1.04 -3.69 -2.83
C ALA A 76 0.06 -4.78 -2.76
N CYS A 77 0.40 -5.24 -1.55
CA CYS A 77 1.37 -6.32 -1.35
C CYS A 77 0.86 -7.64 -1.96
N VAL A 78 -0.40 -8.01 -1.69
CA VAL A 78 -1.04 -9.21 -2.26
C VAL A 78 -1.10 -9.13 -3.79
N ASP A 79 -1.57 -8.00 -4.34
CA ASP A 79 -1.73 -7.83 -5.79
C ASP A 79 -0.38 -7.85 -6.53
N THR A 80 0.68 -7.33 -5.91
CA THR A 80 2.03 -7.34 -6.50
C THR A 80 2.70 -8.70 -6.37
N HIS A 81 2.54 -9.38 -5.24
CA HIS A 81 3.04 -10.75 -5.03
C HIS A 81 2.40 -11.73 -6.01
N GLN A 82 1.07 -11.68 -6.15
CA GLN A 82 0.36 -12.56 -7.09
C GLN A 82 0.84 -12.33 -8.53
N ARG A 83 1.03 -11.07 -8.95
CA ARG A 83 1.60 -10.75 -10.26
C ARG A 83 3.02 -11.27 -10.42
N ALA A 84 3.84 -11.19 -9.37
CA ALA A 84 5.20 -11.72 -9.39
C ALA A 84 5.20 -13.25 -9.56
N LEU A 85 4.34 -13.98 -8.85
CA LEU A 85 4.23 -15.44 -8.97
C LEU A 85 3.72 -15.89 -10.34
N VAL A 86 2.76 -15.16 -10.93
CA VAL A 86 2.29 -15.43 -12.31
C VAL A 86 3.39 -15.18 -13.33
N GLY A 87 4.18 -14.12 -13.15
CA GLY A 87 5.37 -13.88 -13.97
C GLY A 87 6.38 -15.01 -13.84
N LEU A 88 6.63 -15.47 -12.61
CA LEU A 88 7.57 -16.55 -12.30
C LEU A 88 7.15 -17.90 -12.94
N SER A 89 5.86 -18.23 -12.93
CA SER A 89 5.36 -19.46 -13.57
C SER A 89 5.55 -19.45 -15.09
N GLY A 90 5.61 -18.28 -15.72
CA GLY A 90 5.88 -18.14 -17.15
C GLY A 90 7.36 -18.27 -17.52
N THR A 91 8.28 -18.19 -16.55
CA THR A 91 9.73 -18.22 -16.80
C THR A 91 10.42 -19.50 -16.30
N CYS A 92 9.80 -20.24 -15.38
CA CYS A 92 10.39 -21.46 -14.84
C CYS A 92 10.07 -22.66 -15.75
N GLU A 93 11.09 -23.43 -16.09
CA GLU A 93 10.96 -24.65 -16.91
C GLU A 93 10.67 -25.91 -16.07
N ASP A 94 10.96 -25.85 -14.77
CA ASP A 94 10.79 -26.96 -13.81
C ASP A 94 10.03 -26.52 -12.55
N GLU A 95 9.25 -27.44 -11.99
CA GLU A 95 8.44 -27.22 -10.79
C GLU A 95 9.31 -27.01 -9.54
N GLY A 96 10.44 -27.70 -9.42
CA GLY A 96 11.36 -27.53 -8.30
C GLY A 96 11.98 -26.14 -8.26
N GLN A 97 12.38 -25.64 -9.43
CA GLN A 97 12.89 -24.27 -9.59
C GLN A 97 11.81 -23.23 -9.29
N TYR A 98 10.58 -23.44 -9.79
CA TYR A 98 9.44 -22.57 -9.49
C TYR A 98 9.18 -22.48 -7.98
N ASN A 99 9.10 -23.63 -7.28
CA ASN A 99 8.80 -23.66 -5.85
C ASN A 99 9.88 -22.93 -5.03
N ALA A 100 11.16 -23.16 -5.33
CA ALA A 100 12.27 -22.50 -4.63
C ALA A 100 12.21 -20.96 -4.79
N TYR A 101 11.94 -20.47 -6.00
CA TYR A 101 11.79 -19.04 -6.22
C TYR A 101 10.49 -18.47 -5.64
N ALA A 102 9.38 -19.21 -5.70
CA ALA A 102 8.11 -18.79 -5.12
C ALA A 102 8.21 -18.62 -3.60
N GLU A 103 8.92 -19.53 -2.92
CA GLU A 103 9.22 -19.41 -1.49
C GLU A 103 10.10 -18.19 -1.19
N ALA A 104 11.18 -17.98 -1.94
CA ALA A 104 12.07 -16.85 -1.77
C ALA A 104 11.36 -15.50 -2.00
N VAL A 105 10.54 -15.41 -3.06
CA VAL A 105 9.71 -14.22 -3.35
C VAL A 105 8.70 -13.99 -2.24
N THR A 106 8.06 -15.04 -1.75
CA THR A 106 7.09 -14.93 -0.65
C THR A 106 7.74 -14.40 0.62
N ALA A 107 8.87 -14.97 1.04
CA ALA A 107 9.61 -14.52 2.22
C ALA A 107 10.05 -13.05 2.09
N ALA A 108 10.58 -12.66 0.92
CA ALA A 108 11.00 -11.29 0.66
C ALA A 108 9.84 -10.28 0.70
N TRP A 109 8.65 -10.66 0.23
CA TRP A 109 7.46 -9.80 0.27
C TRP A 109 6.92 -9.63 1.69
N VAL A 110 6.89 -10.72 2.48
CA VAL A 110 6.50 -10.66 3.89
C VAL A 110 7.44 -9.74 4.66
N GLU A 111 8.76 -9.92 4.52
CA GLU A 111 9.75 -9.06 5.18
C GLU A 111 9.60 -7.59 4.76
N ARG A 112 9.38 -7.33 3.46
CA ARG A 112 9.17 -5.97 2.94
C ARG A 112 7.91 -5.34 3.50
N TYR A 113 6.83 -6.12 3.61
CA TYR A 113 5.58 -5.69 4.18
C TYR A 113 5.75 -5.31 5.66
N GLU A 114 6.36 -6.19 6.46
CA GLU A 114 6.59 -5.94 7.88
C GLU A 114 7.44 -4.69 8.11
N LYS A 115 8.54 -4.55 7.38
CA LYS A 115 9.39 -3.34 7.44
C LYS A 115 8.62 -2.07 7.05
N GLY A 116 7.85 -2.12 5.97
CA GLY A 116 7.03 -0.99 5.52
C GLY A 116 5.98 -0.60 6.55
N LEU A 117 5.36 -1.60 7.19
CA LEU A 117 4.34 -1.39 8.21
C LEU A 117 4.92 -0.80 9.51
N HIS A 118 6.07 -1.30 9.96
CA HIS A 118 6.80 -0.73 11.09
C HIS A 118 7.22 0.72 10.83
N ARG A 119 7.75 0.99 9.64
CA ARG A 119 8.12 2.36 9.24
C ARG A 119 6.92 3.30 9.25
N ALA A 120 5.78 2.89 8.68
CA ALA A 120 4.57 3.71 8.67
C ALA A 120 4.07 4.01 10.09
N LYS A 121 4.16 3.03 11.00
CA LYS A 121 3.87 3.21 12.42
C LYS A 121 4.81 4.26 13.05
N GLU A 122 6.12 4.13 12.84
CA GLU A 122 7.11 5.06 13.38
C GLU A 122 6.88 6.49 12.87
N GLU A 123 6.61 6.65 11.58
CA GLU A 123 6.33 7.95 10.95
C GLU A 123 5.09 8.63 11.57
N ILE A 124 3.99 7.90 11.77
CA ILE A 124 2.79 8.44 12.42
C ILE A 124 3.08 8.85 13.87
N LEU A 125 3.75 8.00 14.64
CA LEU A 125 4.05 8.29 16.05
C LEU A 125 5.01 9.47 16.19
N ALA A 126 5.99 9.60 15.31
CA ALA A 126 6.92 10.72 15.28
C ALA A 126 6.18 12.04 14.95
N GLU A 127 5.31 12.03 13.93
CA GLU A 127 4.55 13.23 13.57
C GLU A 127 3.60 13.66 14.70
N VAL A 128 2.97 12.72 15.39
CA VAL A 128 2.12 13.00 16.56
C VAL A 128 2.92 13.60 17.70
N ALA A 129 4.12 13.07 17.98
CA ALA A 129 5.01 13.63 19.01
C ALA A 129 5.41 15.07 18.66
N VAL A 130 5.82 15.33 17.42
CA VAL A 130 6.17 16.68 16.94
C VAL A 130 4.97 17.63 17.03
N ALA A 131 3.78 17.18 16.63
CA ALA A 131 2.56 17.99 16.70
C ALA A 131 2.19 18.34 18.15
N ARG A 132 2.34 17.39 19.08
CA ARG A 132 2.12 17.61 20.51
C ARG A 132 3.11 18.63 21.07
N ASP A 133 4.39 18.48 20.77
CA ASP A 133 5.43 19.36 21.29
C ASP A 133 5.21 20.80 20.78
N ARG A 134 4.84 20.97 19.49
CA ARG A 134 4.44 22.28 18.93
C ARG A 134 3.22 22.87 19.64
N ALA A 135 2.19 22.07 19.91
CA ALA A 135 1.00 22.54 20.61
C ALA A 135 1.33 23.00 22.05
N SER A 136 2.19 22.26 22.75
CA SER A 136 2.65 22.62 24.09
C SER A 136 3.47 23.93 24.11
N ALA A 137 4.34 24.13 23.12
CA ALA A 137 5.13 25.35 22.98
C ALA A 137 4.26 26.59 22.69
N LEU A 138 3.19 26.43 21.89
CA LEU A 138 2.24 27.50 21.62
C LEU A 138 1.46 27.92 22.88
N LEU A 139 1.10 26.96 23.74
CA LEU A 139 0.43 27.24 25.02
C LEU A 139 1.36 27.97 25.99
N ALA A 140 2.62 27.56 26.09
CA ALA A 140 3.62 28.25 26.92
C ALA A 140 3.96 29.66 26.40
N GLY A 141 3.99 29.87 25.08
CA GLY A 141 4.19 31.18 24.46
C GLY A 141 2.98 32.12 24.50
N SER A 142 1.81 31.62 24.93
CA SER A 142 0.56 32.39 25.00
C SER A 142 0.38 33.18 26.30
N GLU A 143 1.36 33.19 27.21
CA GLU A 143 1.35 34.03 28.43
C GLU A 143 1.33 35.55 28.13
N GLY A 144 1.48 35.97 26.85
CA GLY A 144 1.52 37.39 26.46
C GLY A 144 0.31 37.94 25.70
N ARG A 145 -0.71 37.16 25.33
CA ARG A 145 -1.88 37.68 24.59
C ARG A 145 -3.07 38.01 25.51
N GLY A 146 -2.91 39.14 26.19
CA GLY A 146 -3.95 40.18 26.34
C GLY A 146 -5.37 39.71 26.65
N ASN A 147 -5.68 39.61 27.93
CA ASN A 147 -6.60 40.49 28.65
C ASN A 147 -7.69 41.27 27.87
N PHE A 148 -8.41 40.66 26.92
CA PHE A 148 -9.61 41.27 26.33
C PHE A 148 -10.70 41.53 27.37
N SER A 149 -10.69 40.81 28.50
CA SER A 149 -11.67 40.94 29.56
C SER A 149 -11.49 42.22 30.39
N ALA A 150 -10.28 42.74 30.57
CA ALA A 150 -10.08 43.95 31.37
C ALA A 150 -10.44 45.23 30.62
N GLU A 151 -10.17 45.30 29.31
CA GLU A 151 -10.51 46.46 28.49
C GLU A 151 -12.02 46.59 28.28
N VAL A 152 -12.72 45.46 28.08
CA VAL A 152 -14.19 45.45 27.91
C VAL A 152 -14.93 45.80 29.21
N VAL A 153 -14.44 45.36 30.38
CA VAL A 153 -15.02 45.76 31.67
C VAL A 153 -14.83 47.26 31.92
N ALA A 154 -13.67 47.82 31.60
CA ALA A 154 -13.41 49.25 31.77
C ALA A 154 -14.26 50.16 30.85
N VAL A 155 -14.73 49.65 29.70
CA VAL A 155 -15.66 50.37 28.82
C VAL A 155 -17.11 50.30 29.32
N LEU A 156 -17.51 49.18 29.94
CA LEU A 156 -18.86 49.00 30.49
C LEU A 156 -19.07 49.74 31.82
N GLU A 157 -18.01 50.02 32.59
CA GLU A 157 -18.10 50.83 33.82
C GLU A 157 -18.09 52.34 33.57
N ARG A 158 -17.93 52.77 32.31
CA ARG A 158 -17.94 54.19 31.90
C ARG A 158 -19.16 54.62 31.08
N ALA A 159 -20.07 53.70 30.75
CA ALA A 159 -21.33 53.97 30.07
C ALA A 159 -22.50 54.03 31.07
#